data_AF-B1YD44-F1
#
_entry.id   AF-B1YD44-F1
#
_cell.length_a   1.000
_cell.length_b   1.000
_cell.length_c   1.000
_cell.angle_alpha   90.00
_cell.angle_beta   90.00
_cell.angle_gamma   90.00
#
_symmetry.space_group_name_H-M   'P 1'
#
loop_
_entity.id
_entity.type
_entity.pdbx_description
1 polymer ?
#
loop_
_entity_poly.entity_id
_entity_poly.type
_entity_poly.pdbx_seq_one_letter_code
_entity_poly.pdbx_strand_id
1 'polypeptide(L)'
;MAERVLIRGLEAGSAYLAYLLRESGVEVDLLTANPADPLLDVPPFEPLFTLDFIRDVLAVRLVQEPEGRYDAVVDSCDVFGFDEVRRALAGGEVVYVVGDGWLSASLSLYRSLPVPDVEVDIPVEKTGQFVEVSVKYRPYVGGDYSLCSARDAWGGCLYTPMRALERIYAAVDIYAAIMGMEAPRRRIKLEYAVGKDRFYAAFGCRPEGKASKINLGELQVWMYGEGGRPTYVYMQGRAEDAAWALAMYNLARSADLAFLLDVGLRGRGALNLAYVGHLYREMR
;
A
#
# COMPACT_ATOMS: atom_id res chain seq x y z
N MET A 1 13.56 8.28 -23.39
CA MET A 1 12.36 7.52 -23.01
C MET A 1 12.76 6.06 -23.07
N ALA A 2 12.43 5.24 -22.08
CA ALA A 2 12.83 3.84 -22.07
C ALA A 2 12.13 3.08 -23.21
N GLU A 3 12.87 2.20 -23.87
CA GLU A 3 12.36 1.32 -24.93
C GLU A 3 12.19 -0.11 -24.41
N ARG A 4 13.02 -0.54 -23.45
CA ARG A 4 12.93 -1.87 -22.83
C ARG A 4 13.20 -1.84 -21.32
N VAL A 5 12.29 -2.40 -20.54
CA VAL A 5 12.34 -2.44 -19.07
C VAL A 5 12.28 -3.87 -18.56
N LEU A 6 13.13 -4.19 -17.58
CA LEU A 6 13.06 -5.43 -16.82
C LEU A 6 12.33 -5.18 -15.50
N ILE A 7 11.30 -5.96 -15.19
CA ILE A 7 10.66 -6.00 -13.87
C ILE A 7 11.01 -7.33 -13.20
N ARG A 8 11.57 -7.27 -11.99
CA ARG A 8 11.96 -8.46 -11.22
C ARG A 8 11.01 -8.65 -10.03
N GLY A 9 10.24 -9.72 -10.06
CA GLY A 9 9.18 -10.03 -9.11
C GLY A 9 7.80 -9.69 -9.65
N LEU A 10 6.81 -10.52 -9.32
CA LEU A 10 5.42 -10.34 -9.71
C LEU A 10 4.50 -10.17 -8.49
N GLU A 11 4.04 -8.95 -8.33
CA GLU A 11 3.00 -8.54 -7.39
C GLU A 11 2.13 -7.44 -8.02
N ALA A 12 1.09 -6.97 -7.32
CA ALA A 12 0.12 -6.01 -7.85
C ALA A 12 0.75 -4.74 -8.47
N GLY A 13 1.74 -4.13 -7.82
CA GLY A 13 2.49 -2.98 -8.35
C GLY A 13 3.27 -3.31 -9.62
N SER A 14 4.03 -4.40 -9.63
CA SER A 14 4.76 -4.89 -10.82
C SER A 14 3.83 -5.10 -12.01
N ALA A 15 2.68 -5.74 -11.78
CA ALA A 15 1.70 -6.02 -12.82
C ALA A 15 1.09 -4.73 -13.39
N TYR A 16 0.77 -3.78 -12.51
CA TYR A 16 0.28 -2.46 -12.91
C TYR A 16 1.35 -1.64 -13.65
N LEU A 17 2.61 -1.71 -13.22
CA LEU A 17 3.73 -1.07 -13.92
C LEU A 17 3.90 -1.65 -15.32
N ALA A 18 3.83 -2.97 -15.46
CA ALA A 18 3.90 -3.64 -16.76
C ALA A 18 2.77 -3.16 -17.68
N TYR A 19 1.54 -3.05 -17.17
CA TYR A 19 0.41 -2.47 -17.90
C TYR A 19 0.72 -1.05 -18.41
N LEU A 20 1.12 -0.12 -17.52
CA LEU A 20 1.40 1.27 -17.91
C LEU A 20 2.51 1.38 -18.98
N LEU A 21 3.58 0.60 -18.83
CA LEU A 21 4.70 0.58 -19.77
C LEU A 21 4.29 0.01 -21.13
N ARG A 22 3.52 -1.09 -21.15
CA ARG A 22 3.05 -1.73 -22.39
C ARG A 22 2.07 -0.85 -23.15
N GLU A 23 1.13 -0.20 -22.46
CA GLU A 23 0.22 0.79 -23.06
C GLU A 23 0.98 1.98 -23.68
N SER A 24 2.20 2.23 -23.22
CA SER A 24 3.08 3.29 -23.72
C SER A 24 4.06 2.83 -24.79
N GLY A 25 3.96 1.58 -25.25
CA GLY A 25 4.81 1.02 -26.31
C GLY A 25 6.19 0.54 -25.85
N VAL A 26 6.46 0.49 -24.54
CA VAL A 26 7.74 0.02 -23.99
C VAL A 26 7.75 -1.52 -23.99
N GLU A 27 8.86 -2.15 -24.38
CA GLU A 27 9.04 -3.60 -24.20
C GLU A 27 9.24 -3.94 -22.72
N VAL A 28 8.52 -4.95 -22.22
CA VAL A 28 8.61 -5.36 -20.81
C VAL A 28 8.94 -6.83 -20.71
N ASP A 29 10.01 -7.11 -19.97
CA ASP A 29 10.38 -8.46 -19.55
C ASP A 29 10.15 -8.59 -18.05
N LEU A 30 9.57 -9.72 -17.64
CA LEU A 30 9.30 -10.01 -16.25
C LEU A 30 10.05 -11.27 -15.83
N LEU A 31 10.92 -11.10 -14.83
CA LEU A 31 11.61 -12.20 -14.15
C LEU A 31 10.91 -12.49 -12.82
N THR A 32 10.33 -13.67 -12.66
CA THR A 32 9.66 -14.08 -11.41
C THR A 32 9.94 -15.55 -11.11
N ALA A 33 10.13 -15.87 -9.83
CA ALA A 33 10.17 -17.24 -9.34
C ALA A 33 8.77 -17.78 -8.96
N ASN A 34 7.73 -16.93 -9.03
CA ASN A 34 6.35 -17.29 -8.74
C ASN A 34 5.38 -16.66 -9.76
N PRO A 35 5.20 -17.26 -10.95
CA PRO A 35 4.24 -16.78 -11.93
C PRO A 35 2.83 -17.15 -11.47
N ALA A 36 2.31 -16.41 -10.49
CA ALA A 36 0.94 -16.49 -9.99
C ALA A 36 0.21 -15.17 -10.25
N ASP A 37 -1.12 -15.21 -10.30
CA ASP A 37 -1.92 -14.00 -10.51
C ASP A 37 -1.69 -13.00 -9.36
N PRO A 38 -1.30 -11.75 -9.64
CA PRO A 38 -1.11 -10.71 -8.63
C PRO A 38 -2.46 -10.31 -8.00
N LEU A 39 -2.68 -10.69 -6.74
CA LEU A 39 -3.94 -10.43 -6.03
C LEU A 39 -3.98 -9.06 -5.35
N LEU A 40 -5.17 -8.48 -5.24
CA LEU A 40 -5.44 -7.35 -4.37
C LEU A 40 -5.66 -7.81 -2.93
N ASP A 41 -5.11 -7.05 -1.99
CA ASP A 41 -5.32 -7.22 -0.55
C ASP A 41 -6.48 -6.37 -0.02
N VAL A 42 -7.43 -6.05 -0.91
CA VAL A 42 -8.69 -5.35 -0.61
C VAL A 42 -9.86 -6.20 -1.14
N PRO A 43 -10.98 -6.34 -0.41
CA PRO A 43 -12.15 -7.06 -0.91
C PRO A 43 -12.77 -6.43 -2.17
N PRO A 44 -13.29 -7.23 -3.12
CA PRO A 44 -13.15 -8.68 -3.21
C PRO A 44 -11.70 -9.03 -3.61
N PHE A 45 -11.05 -9.91 -2.83
CA PHE A 45 -9.63 -10.27 -2.93
C PHE A 45 -9.30 -11.05 -4.21
N GLU A 46 -9.38 -10.35 -5.34
CA GLU A 46 -9.29 -10.89 -6.69
C GLU A 46 -7.97 -10.49 -7.36
N PRO A 47 -7.56 -11.20 -8.43
CA PRO A 47 -6.46 -10.77 -9.28
C PRO A 47 -6.64 -9.35 -9.79
N LEU A 48 -5.60 -8.53 -9.69
CA LEU A 48 -5.54 -7.23 -10.35
C LEU A 48 -5.50 -7.42 -11.88
N PHE A 49 -4.63 -8.31 -12.34
CA PHE A 49 -4.55 -8.79 -13.72
C PHE A 49 -4.28 -10.29 -13.69
N THR A 50 -4.84 -11.06 -14.63
CA THR A 50 -4.47 -12.46 -14.78
C THR A 50 -3.13 -12.58 -15.51
N LEU A 51 -2.40 -13.68 -15.28
CA LEU A 51 -1.16 -13.98 -16.01
C LEU A 51 -1.39 -14.09 -17.50
N ASP A 52 -2.52 -14.68 -17.92
CA ASP A 52 -2.87 -14.77 -19.34
C ASP A 52 -3.10 -13.37 -19.91
N PHE A 53 -3.69 -12.43 -19.17
CA PHE A 53 -3.79 -11.04 -19.60
C PHE A 53 -2.40 -10.40 -19.73
N ILE A 54 -1.52 -10.58 -18.73
CA ILE A 54 -0.16 -10.03 -18.74
C ILE A 54 0.66 -10.60 -19.91
N ARG A 55 0.59 -11.90 -20.14
CA ARG A 55 1.36 -12.59 -21.17
C ARG A 55 0.78 -12.39 -22.56
N ASP A 56 -0.52 -12.59 -22.73
CA ASP A 56 -1.14 -12.75 -24.05
C ASP A 56 -1.77 -11.45 -24.56
N VAL A 57 -2.28 -10.60 -23.65
CA VAL A 57 -2.88 -9.30 -24.04
C VAL A 57 -1.84 -8.18 -23.99
N LEU A 58 -1.13 -8.05 -22.86
CA LEU A 58 -0.07 -7.04 -22.75
C LEU A 58 1.20 -7.45 -23.51
N ALA A 59 1.34 -8.71 -23.93
CA ALA A 59 2.53 -9.22 -24.60
C ALA A 59 3.82 -9.02 -23.77
N VAL A 60 3.73 -9.14 -22.43
CA VAL A 60 4.89 -9.13 -21.53
C VAL A 60 5.60 -10.48 -21.62
N ARG A 61 6.93 -10.47 -21.75
CA ARG A 61 7.72 -11.70 -21.81
C ARG A 61 8.08 -12.17 -20.40
N LEU A 62 7.62 -13.33 -19.99
CA LEU A 62 8.12 -14.00 -18.79
C LEU A 62 9.48 -14.64 -19.11
N VAL A 63 10.55 -14.14 -18.49
CA VAL A 63 11.93 -14.57 -18.76
C VAL A 63 12.51 -15.33 -17.57
N GLN A 64 13.34 -16.34 -17.83
CA GLN A 64 14.08 -17.07 -16.79
C GLN A 64 15.42 -16.40 -16.48
N GLU A 65 16.08 -15.85 -17.50
CA GLU A 65 17.33 -15.11 -17.37
C GLU A 65 17.22 -13.80 -18.17
N PRO A 66 17.60 -12.64 -17.59
CA PRO A 66 17.60 -11.39 -18.32
C PRO A 66 18.68 -11.38 -19.40
N GLU A 67 18.28 -11.21 -20.67
CA GLU A 67 19.21 -11.14 -21.80
C GLU A 67 19.27 -9.75 -22.44
N GLY A 68 20.48 -9.32 -22.80
CA GLY A 68 20.73 -8.04 -23.46
C GLY A 68 20.75 -6.84 -22.50
N ARG A 69 20.54 -5.64 -23.05
CA ARG A 69 20.54 -4.38 -22.30
C ARG A 69 19.10 -3.94 -22.03
N TYR A 70 18.88 -3.42 -20.83
CA TYR A 70 17.64 -2.77 -20.40
C TYR A 70 17.91 -1.29 -20.14
N ASP A 71 16.92 -0.43 -20.40
CA ASP A 71 17.00 1.00 -20.09
C ASP A 71 16.72 1.28 -18.62
N ALA A 72 15.91 0.43 -17.98
CA ALA A 72 15.66 0.44 -16.56
C ALA A 72 15.39 -0.97 -16.03
N VAL A 73 15.81 -1.21 -14.80
CA VAL A 73 15.49 -2.40 -14.02
C VAL A 73 14.69 -1.99 -12.79
N VAL A 74 13.52 -2.61 -12.60
CA VAL A 74 12.63 -2.34 -11.48
C VAL A 74 12.55 -3.57 -10.58
N ASP A 75 12.92 -3.39 -9.33
CA ASP A 75 12.87 -4.44 -8.32
C ASP A 75 11.58 -4.42 -7.55
N SER A 76 10.92 -5.57 -7.51
CA SER A 76 9.77 -5.83 -6.67
C SER A 76 9.99 -7.11 -5.86
N CYS A 77 8.92 -7.84 -5.58
CA CYS A 77 8.96 -9.11 -4.89
C CYS A 77 8.03 -10.13 -5.53
N ASP A 78 8.37 -11.39 -5.32
CA ASP A 78 7.41 -12.48 -5.44
C ASP A 78 6.72 -12.71 -4.11
N VAL A 79 5.40 -12.94 -4.17
CA VAL A 79 4.57 -13.23 -2.98
C VAL A 79 4.18 -14.69 -3.01
N PHE A 80 4.63 -15.46 -2.02
CA PHE A 80 4.32 -16.89 -1.87
C PHE A 80 3.34 -17.12 -0.72
N GLY A 81 2.54 -18.18 -0.81
CA GLY A 81 1.60 -18.58 0.25
C GLY A 81 0.26 -17.84 0.22
N PHE A 82 0.04 -16.93 -0.73
CA PHE A 82 -1.23 -16.19 -0.80
C PHE A 82 -2.44 -17.09 -1.14
N ASP A 83 -2.22 -18.23 -1.80
CA ASP A 83 -3.28 -19.25 -2.00
C ASP A 83 -3.78 -19.87 -0.70
N GLU A 84 -2.92 -19.99 0.31
CA GLU A 84 -3.34 -20.42 1.65
C GLU A 84 -4.21 -19.35 2.30
N VAL A 85 -3.84 -18.08 2.15
CA VAL A 85 -4.68 -16.95 2.57
C VAL A 85 -6.01 -16.96 1.83
N ARG A 86 -6.02 -17.20 0.51
CA ARG A 86 -7.23 -17.30 -0.32
C ARG A 86 -8.13 -18.49 0.05
N ARG A 87 -7.56 -19.62 0.43
CA ARG A 87 -8.33 -20.77 0.95
C ARG A 87 -8.84 -20.50 2.36
N ALA A 88 -8.00 -19.93 3.22
CA ALA A 88 -8.39 -19.47 4.54
C ALA A 88 -9.52 -18.43 4.44
N LEU A 89 -9.53 -17.63 3.37
CA LEU A 89 -10.56 -16.66 2.91
C LEU A 89 -11.92 -17.29 2.52
N ALA A 90 -11.98 -18.58 2.24
CA ALA A 90 -13.24 -19.32 2.07
C ALA A 90 -13.77 -19.93 3.39
N GLY A 91 -12.95 -20.01 4.44
CA GLY A 91 -13.32 -20.54 5.76
C GLY A 91 -14.14 -19.57 6.63
N GLY A 92 -14.59 -20.05 7.79
CA GLY A 92 -15.33 -19.26 8.79
C GLY A 92 -14.52 -18.84 10.01
N GLU A 93 -13.21 -19.09 9.99
CA GLU A 93 -12.32 -18.93 11.15
C GLU A 93 -11.56 -17.60 11.12
N VAL A 94 -11.09 -17.18 12.30
CA VAL A 94 -10.18 -16.05 12.44
C VAL A 94 -8.79 -16.48 11.98
N VAL A 95 -8.16 -15.67 11.14
CA VAL A 95 -6.89 -16.01 10.49
C VAL A 95 -5.84 -14.96 10.87
N TYR A 96 -4.71 -15.42 11.37
CA TYR A 96 -3.51 -14.61 11.55
C TYR A 96 -2.53 -14.88 10.40
N VAL A 97 -2.30 -13.85 9.59
CA VAL A 97 -1.28 -13.83 8.55
C VAL A 97 0.03 -13.38 9.19
N VAL A 98 0.94 -14.32 9.41
CA VAL A 98 2.22 -14.07 10.08
C VAL A 98 3.02 -13.02 9.31
N GLY A 99 3.39 -11.94 10.00
CA GLY A 99 4.13 -10.81 9.43
C GLY A 99 3.27 -9.80 8.67
N ASP A 100 1.95 -9.94 8.70
CA ASP A 100 1.00 -9.01 8.07
C ASP A 100 -0.30 -8.91 8.86
N GLY A 101 -0.19 -8.36 10.07
CA GLY A 101 -1.34 -8.15 10.95
C GLY A 101 -2.45 -7.27 10.33
N TRP A 102 -2.12 -6.36 9.40
CA TRP A 102 -3.12 -5.53 8.72
C TRP A 102 -3.94 -6.30 7.68
N LEU A 103 -3.33 -7.27 6.99
CA LEU A 103 -4.09 -8.21 6.17
C LEU A 103 -5.03 -9.03 7.07
N SER A 104 -4.52 -9.54 8.19
CA SER A 104 -5.30 -10.31 9.19
C SER A 104 -6.53 -9.54 9.67
N ALA A 105 -6.36 -8.25 9.97
CA ALA A 105 -7.45 -7.36 10.32
C ALA A 105 -8.45 -7.20 9.16
N SER A 106 -7.98 -7.02 7.93
CA SER A 106 -8.85 -6.93 6.74
C SER A 106 -9.71 -8.18 6.56
N LEU A 107 -9.11 -9.37 6.68
CA LEU A 107 -9.83 -10.64 6.56
C LEU A 107 -10.92 -10.77 7.61
N SER A 108 -10.59 -10.45 8.86
CA SER A 108 -11.52 -10.55 10.00
C SER A 108 -12.68 -9.55 9.84
N LEU A 109 -12.36 -8.29 9.51
CA LEU A 109 -13.37 -7.24 9.31
C LEU A 109 -14.29 -7.53 8.13
N TYR A 110 -13.77 -8.06 7.03
CA TYR A 110 -14.57 -8.48 5.88
C TYR A 110 -15.62 -9.54 6.25
N ARG A 111 -15.31 -10.38 7.24
CA ARG A 111 -16.17 -11.47 7.72
C ARG A 111 -16.98 -11.12 8.95
N SER A 112 -16.80 -9.93 9.50
CA SER A 112 -17.38 -9.55 10.80
C SER A 112 -16.96 -10.50 11.93
N LEU A 113 -15.70 -10.93 11.92
CA LEU A 113 -15.08 -11.75 12.96
C LEU A 113 -14.16 -10.91 13.88
N PRO A 114 -13.86 -11.39 15.10
CA PRO A 114 -12.82 -10.79 15.95
C PRO A 114 -11.45 -10.80 15.25
N VAL A 115 -10.61 -9.83 15.59
CA VAL A 115 -9.25 -9.69 15.03
C VAL A 115 -8.23 -10.42 15.92
N PRO A 116 -7.21 -11.09 15.36
CA PRO A 116 -6.13 -11.69 16.14
C PRO A 116 -5.47 -10.68 17.10
N ASP A 117 -5.27 -11.08 18.35
CA ASP A 117 -4.59 -10.28 19.38
C ASP A 117 -3.07 -10.45 19.31
N VAL A 118 -2.43 -9.87 18.29
CA VAL A 118 -0.99 -10.05 18.03
C VAL A 118 -0.26 -8.72 17.75
N GLU A 119 -0.43 -8.14 16.56
CA GLU A 119 0.44 -7.05 16.08
C GLU A 119 -0.29 -5.70 15.89
N VAL A 120 -1.56 -5.73 15.47
CA VAL A 120 -2.30 -4.52 15.09
C VAL A 120 -3.20 -4.07 16.22
N ASP A 121 -2.99 -2.84 16.69
CA ASP A 121 -3.87 -2.19 17.65
C ASP A 121 -4.98 -1.41 16.93
N ILE A 122 -6.13 -2.05 16.76
CA ILE A 122 -7.36 -1.43 16.24
C ILE A 122 -8.50 -1.67 17.25
N PRO A 123 -9.39 -0.69 17.48
CA PRO A 123 -10.41 -0.73 18.52
C PRO A 123 -11.61 -1.60 18.12
N VAL A 124 -11.38 -2.91 18.06
CA VAL A 124 -12.36 -3.95 17.71
C VAL A 124 -12.22 -5.13 18.66
N GLU A 125 -13.17 -6.07 18.61
CA GLU A 125 -13.08 -7.31 19.37
C GLU A 125 -11.82 -8.09 18.98
N LYS A 126 -11.09 -8.56 20.00
CA LYS A 126 -9.84 -9.28 19.88
C LYS A 126 -10.00 -10.73 20.32
N THR A 127 -9.23 -11.63 19.72
CA THR A 127 -9.23 -13.04 20.11
C THR A 127 -7.81 -13.64 20.08
N GLY A 128 -7.54 -14.55 21.02
CA GLY A 128 -6.37 -15.42 21.01
C GLY A 128 -6.60 -16.76 20.29
N GLN A 129 -7.80 -16.98 19.74
CA GLN A 129 -8.15 -18.19 18.99
C GLN A 129 -8.17 -17.88 17.49
N PHE A 130 -7.16 -18.35 16.77
CA PHE A 130 -7.01 -18.13 15.34
C PHE A 130 -6.15 -19.22 14.68
N VAL A 131 -6.28 -19.34 13.36
CA VAL A 131 -5.41 -20.18 12.53
C VAL A 131 -4.30 -19.34 11.95
N GLU A 132 -3.07 -19.85 12.00
CA GLU A 132 -1.91 -19.17 11.41
C GLU A 132 -1.72 -19.58 9.95
N VAL A 133 -1.46 -18.60 9.10
CA VAL A 133 -1.02 -18.78 7.71
C VAL A 133 0.18 -17.86 7.47
N SER A 134 1.13 -18.30 6.63
CA SER A 134 2.32 -17.49 6.34
C SER A 134 2.29 -16.98 4.91
N VAL A 135 2.50 -15.69 4.73
CA VAL A 135 2.85 -15.11 3.42
C VAL A 135 4.34 -14.79 3.43
N LYS A 136 5.04 -15.17 2.36
CA LYS A 136 6.47 -14.92 2.22
C LYS A 136 6.71 -13.98 1.05
N TYR A 137 7.40 -12.88 1.32
CA TYR A 137 7.85 -11.94 0.29
C TYR A 137 9.32 -12.21 -0.02
N ARG A 138 9.62 -12.50 -1.28
CA ARG A 138 10.99 -12.67 -1.76
C ARG A 138 11.41 -11.42 -2.53
N PRO A 139 12.16 -10.49 -1.92
CA PRO A 139 12.55 -9.24 -2.56
C PRO A 139 13.67 -9.47 -3.59
N TYR A 140 13.61 -8.72 -4.67
CA TYR A 140 14.73 -8.49 -5.59
C TYR A 140 15.47 -7.20 -5.21
N VAL A 141 16.77 -7.13 -5.50
CA VAL A 141 17.64 -5.99 -5.13
C VAL A 141 18.66 -5.66 -6.22
N GLY A 142 19.08 -4.39 -6.27
CA GLY A 142 20.13 -3.89 -7.17
C GLY A 142 19.66 -3.24 -8.49
N GLY A 143 18.35 -3.09 -8.69
CA GLY A 143 17.76 -2.36 -9.81
C GLY A 143 17.76 -0.84 -9.59
N ASP A 144 17.38 -0.10 -10.64
CA ASP A 144 17.32 1.37 -10.65
C ASP A 144 16.16 1.90 -9.77
N TYR A 145 15.08 1.12 -9.68
CA TYR A 145 13.88 1.45 -8.91
C TYR A 145 13.45 0.29 -8.01
N SER A 146 12.70 0.59 -6.95
CA SER A 146 12.14 -0.44 -6.07
C SER A 146 10.66 -0.20 -5.71
N LEU A 147 9.89 -1.28 -5.83
CA LEU A 147 8.51 -1.46 -5.34
C LEU A 147 8.46 -2.25 -4.01
N CYS A 148 9.52 -2.98 -3.68
CA CYS A 148 9.57 -3.84 -2.47
C CYS A 148 10.47 -3.28 -1.36
N SER A 149 11.10 -2.12 -1.57
CA SER A 149 11.90 -1.45 -0.54
C SER A 149 11.68 0.04 -0.63
N ALA A 150 11.36 0.65 0.50
CA ALA A 150 11.10 2.08 0.59
C ALA A 150 11.65 2.65 1.90
N ARG A 151 11.93 3.96 1.87
CA ARG A 151 12.17 4.75 3.06
C ARG A 151 10.98 5.69 3.25
N ASP A 152 10.35 5.60 4.41
CA ASP A 152 9.23 6.45 4.76
C ASP A 152 9.66 7.91 4.84
N ALA A 153 8.98 8.80 4.13
CA ALA A 153 9.37 10.19 3.98
C ALA A 153 8.96 11.08 5.17
N TRP A 154 8.21 10.53 6.13
CA TRP A 154 7.83 11.20 7.37
C TRP A 154 8.68 10.72 8.54
N GLY A 155 8.68 9.41 8.83
CA GLY A 155 9.41 8.80 9.94
C GLY A 155 10.81 8.27 9.59
N GLY A 156 11.21 8.28 8.31
CA GLY A 156 12.57 7.92 7.87
C GLY A 156 12.90 6.43 7.93
N CYS A 157 11.99 5.58 8.40
CA CYS A 157 12.25 4.16 8.58
C CYS A 157 12.30 3.42 7.24
N LEU A 158 13.15 2.39 7.15
CA LEU A 158 13.14 1.45 6.03
C LEU A 158 12.02 0.43 6.23
N TYR A 159 11.26 0.16 5.18
CA TYR A 159 10.17 -0.80 5.23
C TYR A 159 9.96 -1.46 3.86
N THR A 160 9.34 -2.63 3.89
CA THR A 160 8.80 -3.31 2.72
C THR A 160 7.35 -2.88 2.54
N PRO A 161 6.95 -2.27 1.42
CA PRO A 161 5.54 -2.01 1.14
C PRO A 161 4.78 -3.34 1.11
N MET A 162 3.76 -3.49 1.93
CA MET A 162 2.95 -4.72 2.03
C MET A 162 1.57 -4.55 1.39
N ARG A 163 1.16 -3.32 1.11
CA ARG A 163 -0.17 -2.99 0.58
C ARG A 163 -0.21 -2.92 -0.94
N ALA A 164 -1.15 -3.63 -1.56
CA ALA A 164 -1.28 -3.64 -3.02
C ALA A 164 -1.48 -2.22 -3.57
N LEU A 165 -2.33 -1.41 -2.92
CA LEU A 165 -2.57 -0.02 -3.34
C LEU A 165 -1.33 0.87 -3.19
N GLU A 166 -0.54 0.69 -2.12
CA GLU A 166 0.74 1.40 -1.97
C GLU A 166 1.67 1.09 -3.15
N ARG A 167 1.76 -0.19 -3.52
CA ARG A 167 2.61 -0.65 -4.63
C ARG A 167 2.10 -0.18 -5.99
N ILE A 168 0.79 -0.05 -6.18
CA ILE A 168 0.20 0.55 -7.38
C ILE A 168 0.55 2.04 -7.48
N TYR A 169 0.40 2.82 -6.41
CA TYR A 169 0.83 4.22 -6.41
C TYR A 169 2.34 4.33 -6.65
N ALA A 170 3.09 3.39 -6.08
CA ALA A 170 4.53 3.30 -6.28
C ALA A 170 4.93 3.01 -7.72
N ALA A 171 4.18 2.15 -8.41
CA ALA A 171 4.34 1.83 -9.81
C ALA A 171 4.09 3.05 -10.70
N VAL A 172 3.06 3.87 -10.41
CA VAL A 172 2.79 5.12 -11.14
C VAL A 172 3.98 6.08 -11.06
N ASP A 173 4.58 6.25 -9.87
CA ASP A 173 5.74 7.14 -9.71
C ASP A 173 6.95 6.63 -10.50
N ILE A 174 7.20 5.32 -10.48
CA ILE A 174 8.31 4.70 -11.21
C ILE A 174 8.08 4.82 -12.71
N TYR A 175 6.86 4.56 -13.18
CA TYR A 175 6.47 4.77 -14.56
C TYR A 175 6.74 6.22 -15.00
N ALA A 176 6.26 7.20 -14.21
CA ALA A 176 6.51 8.61 -14.51
C ALA A 176 8.01 8.92 -14.61
N ALA A 177 8.84 8.41 -13.67
CA ALA A 177 10.29 8.59 -13.70
C ALA A 177 10.94 7.95 -14.95
N ILE A 178 10.57 6.72 -15.30
CA ILE A 178 11.06 6.00 -16.49
C ILE A 178 10.69 6.75 -17.78
N MET A 179 9.51 7.35 -17.82
CA MET A 179 9.01 8.12 -18.96
C MET A 179 9.54 9.56 -19.00
N GLY A 180 10.37 9.97 -18.05
CA GLY A 180 10.93 11.32 -17.97
C GLY A 180 9.94 12.40 -17.54
N MET A 181 8.86 11.99 -16.86
CA MET A 181 7.86 12.87 -16.25
C MET A 181 8.23 13.19 -14.80
N GLU A 182 7.66 14.27 -14.25
CA GLU A 182 7.81 14.57 -12.83
C GLU A 182 7.03 13.54 -12.00
N ALA A 183 7.74 12.83 -11.12
CA ALA A 183 7.17 11.84 -10.23
C ALA A 183 7.20 12.32 -8.77
N PRO A 184 6.19 11.99 -7.96
CA PRO A 184 6.27 12.12 -6.52
C PRO A 184 7.52 11.43 -5.99
N ARG A 185 8.45 12.21 -5.41
CA ARG A 185 9.75 11.69 -4.93
C ARG A 185 9.66 11.08 -3.53
N ARG A 186 8.46 10.87 -2.99
CA ARG A 186 8.23 10.52 -1.59
C ARG A 186 7.39 9.25 -1.48
N ARG A 187 7.91 8.31 -0.70
CA ARG A 187 7.19 7.12 -0.24
C ARG A 187 6.74 7.40 1.18
N ILE A 188 5.47 7.16 1.49
CA ILE A 188 4.96 7.20 2.86
C ILE A 188 4.42 5.80 3.11
N LYS A 189 4.78 5.15 4.21
CA LYS A 189 4.28 3.81 4.51
C LYS A 189 2.76 3.85 4.58
N LEU A 190 2.08 2.92 3.92
CA LEU A 190 0.63 2.79 3.98
C LEU A 190 0.27 1.43 4.57
N GLU A 191 -0.59 1.46 5.57
CA GLU A 191 -1.25 0.28 6.09
C GLU A 191 -2.75 0.55 6.13
N TYR A 192 -3.56 -0.47 5.85
CA TYR A 192 -5.01 -0.35 5.96
C TYR A 192 -5.65 -1.69 6.25
N ALA A 193 -6.85 -1.61 6.84
CA ALA A 193 -7.78 -2.71 6.92
C ALA A 193 -9.19 -2.25 6.55
N VAL A 194 -9.80 -2.95 5.60
CA VAL A 194 -11.12 -2.62 5.06
C VAL A 194 -12.06 -3.81 5.29
N GLY A 195 -13.14 -3.57 6.02
CA GLY A 195 -14.24 -4.51 6.21
C GLY A 195 -15.48 -4.14 5.42
N LYS A 196 -16.61 -4.77 5.77
CA LYS A 196 -17.91 -4.44 5.17
C LYS A 196 -18.38 -3.03 5.52
N ASP A 197 -18.19 -2.65 6.78
CA ASP A 197 -18.75 -1.43 7.38
C ASP A 197 -17.68 -0.50 7.95
N ARG A 198 -16.47 -1.01 8.21
CA ARG A 198 -15.38 -0.26 8.85
C ARG A 198 -14.14 -0.17 7.99
N PHE A 199 -13.42 0.92 8.20
CA PHE A 199 -12.13 1.19 7.59
C PHE A 199 -11.15 1.70 8.64
N TYR A 200 -9.92 1.21 8.54
CA TYR A 200 -8.77 1.67 9.31
C TYR A 200 -7.62 1.92 8.35
N ALA A 201 -6.88 3.01 8.55
CA ALA A 201 -5.63 3.24 7.84
C ALA A 201 -4.59 3.94 8.70
N ALA A 202 -3.34 3.66 8.37
CA ALA A 202 -2.18 4.28 8.97
C ALA A 202 -1.21 4.75 7.87
N PHE A 203 -0.76 6.00 7.97
CA PHE A 203 0.25 6.58 7.09
C PHE A 203 1.50 6.89 7.92
N GLY A 204 2.68 6.48 7.44
CA GLY A 204 3.95 6.65 8.13
C GLY A 204 4.32 5.45 9.01
N CYS A 205 5.54 5.44 9.53
CA CYS A 205 6.06 4.27 10.25
C CYS A 205 5.52 4.08 11.66
N ARG A 206 5.45 5.15 12.47
CA ARG A 206 5.21 5.05 13.91
C ARG A 206 4.52 6.30 14.46
N PRO A 207 3.59 6.16 15.42
CA PRO A 207 2.97 7.27 16.12
C PRO A 207 3.96 7.96 17.07
N GLU A 208 4.83 8.81 16.53
CA GLU A 208 5.85 9.56 17.28
C GLU A 208 5.53 11.06 17.37
N GLY A 209 5.79 11.66 18.52
CA GLY A 209 5.54 13.08 18.77
C GLY A 209 4.17 13.39 19.37
N LYS A 210 3.76 14.66 19.30
CA LYS A 210 2.48 15.12 19.85
C LYS A 210 1.33 14.60 19.01
N ALA A 211 0.21 14.25 19.64
CA ALA A 211 -1.00 13.75 18.97
C ALA A 211 -2.14 14.78 18.99
N SER A 212 -2.75 15.01 17.83
CA SER A 212 -4.00 15.77 17.68
C SER A 212 -5.09 14.87 17.12
N LYS A 213 -6.24 14.87 17.77
CA LYS A 213 -7.42 14.07 17.39
C LYS A 213 -8.51 15.01 16.89
N ILE A 214 -9.10 14.69 15.75
CA ILE A 214 -10.31 15.32 15.24
C ILE A 214 -11.37 14.25 14.96
N ASN A 215 -12.62 14.59 15.20
CA ASN A 215 -13.78 13.79 14.83
C ASN A 215 -14.61 14.56 13.81
N LEU A 216 -14.93 13.95 12.68
CA LEU A 216 -15.82 14.48 11.65
C LEU A 216 -16.91 13.45 11.36
N GLY A 217 -18.03 13.55 12.06
CA GLY A 217 -19.05 12.49 12.04
C GLY A 217 -18.48 11.20 12.63
N GLU A 218 -18.48 10.12 11.83
CA GLU A 218 -17.94 8.81 12.23
C GLU A 218 -16.46 8.63 11.89
N LEU A 219 -15.90 9.53 11.09
CA LEU A 219 -14.47 9.56 10.79
C LEU A 219 -13.71 10.16 11.97
N GLN A 220 -12.74 9.42 12.48
CA GLN A 220 -11.79 9.85 13.49
C GLN A 220 -10.39 9.85 12.90
N VAL A 221 -9.66 10.94 13.09
CA VAL A 221 -8.29 11.08 12.60
C VAL A 221 -7.39 11.51 13.75
N TRP A 222 -6.30 10.78 13.91
CA TRP A 222 -5.19 11.11 14.79
C TRP A 222 -4.00 11.45 13.93
N MET A 223 -3.45 12.64 14.13
CA MET A 223 -2.22 13.07 13.48
C MET A 223 -1.15 13.25 14.53
N TYR A 224 -0.02 12.62 14.30
CA TYR A 224 1.19 12.69 15.14
C TYR A 224 2.25 13.52 14.43
N GLY A 225 3.01 14.29 15.19
CA GLY A 225 4.09 15.11 14.63
C GLY A 225 4.71 16.09 15.61
N GLU A 226 5.82 16.69 15.21
CA GLU A 226 6.55 17.77 15.90
C GLU A 226 7.22 18.70 14.87
N GLY A 227 7.55 19.93 15.27
CA GLY A 227 8.33 20.86 14.44
C GLY A 227 7.62 21.23 13.14
N GLY A 228 6.28 21.31 13.16
CA GLY A 228 5.49 21.63 11.99
C GLY A 228 5.49 20.54 10.91
N ARG A 229 5.65 19.25 11.22
CA ARG A 229 5.53 18.17 10.24
C ARG A 229 4.82 16.95 10.81
N PRO A 230 3.95 16.27 10.04
CA PRO A 230 3.42 14.98 10.43
C PRO A 230 4.50 13.92 10.36
N THR A 231 4.47 13.01 11.32
CA THR A 231 5.30 11.79 11.39
C THR A 231 4.44 10.55 11.12
N TYR A 232 3.16 10.61 11.49
CA TYR A 232 2.22 9.52 11.35
C TYR A 232 0.77 10.00 11.40
N VAL A 233 -0.10 9.32 10.66
CA VAL A 233 -1.54 9.56 10.67
C VAL A 233 -2.25 8.22 10.87
N TYR A 234 -3.21 8.18 11.77
CA TYR A 234 -4.13 7.05 11.92
C TYR A 234 -5.56 7.52 11.70
N MET A 235 -6.33 6.72 10.97
CA MET A 235 -7.69 7.02 10.55
C MET A 235 -8.58 5.83 10.85
N GLN A 236 -9.76 6.12 11.38
CA GLN A 236 -10.84 5.15 11.55
C GLN A 236 -12.13 5.76 11.01
N GLY A 237 -12.88 5.01 10.22
CA GLY A 237 -14.16 5.46 9.68
C GLY A 237 -15.00 4.31 9.14
N ARG A 238 -15.96 4.65 8.28
CA ARG A 238 -16.74 3.67 7.55
C ARG A 238 -15.98 3.17 6.34
N ALA A 239 -16.38 2.02 5.79
CA ALA A 239 -15.81 1.50 4.54
C ALA A 239 -15.90 2.50 3.37
N GLU A 240 -16.95 3.34 3.33
CA GLU A 240 -17.12 4.41 2.33
C GLU A 240 -16.06 5.51 2.40
N ASP A 241 -15.40 5.70 3.56
CA ASP A 241 -14.35 6.69 3.75
C ASP A 241 -12.99 6.25 3.18
N ALA A 242 -12.83 4.96 2.83
CA ALA A 242 -11.56 4.39 2.38
C ALA A 242 -11.02 5.09 1.13
N ALA A 243 -11.87 5.36 0.15
CA ALA A 243 -11.47 6.04 -1.09
C ALA A 243 -10.92 7.46 -0.82
N TRP A 244 -11.54 8.18 0.12
CA TRP A 244 -11.06 9.50 0.52
C TRP A 244 -9.71 9.41 1.24
N ALA A 245 -9.57 8.49 2.19
CA ALA A 245 -8.31 8.29 2.91
C ALA A 245 -7.16 7.96 1.94
N LEU A 246 -7.40 7.10 0.95
CA LEU A 246 -6.43 6.77 -0.09
C LEU A 246 -6.10 7.95 -1.01
N ALA A 247 -7.08 8.79 -1.35
CA ALA A 247 -6.83 10.04 -2.08
C ALA A 247 -5.96 11.01 -1.27
N MET A 248 -6.22 11.15 0.03
CA MET A 248 -5.41 11.97 0.94
C MET A 248 -3.99 11.44 1.08
N TYR A 249 -3.84 10.12 1.18
CA TYR A 249 -2.53 9.46 1.17
C TYR A 249 -1.75 9.76 -0.12
N ASN A 250 -2.40 9.64 -1.28
CA ASN A 250 -1.73 9.91 -2.56
C ASN A 250 -1.35 11.40 -2.72
N LEU A 251 -2.18 12.31 -2.20
CA LEU A 251 -1.84 13.73 -2.11
C LEU A 251 -0.64 13.97 -1.19
N ALA A 252 -0.59 13.31 -0.03
CA ALA A 252 0.51 13.41 0.93
C ALA A 252 1.86 12.95 0.37
N ARG A 253 1.85 11.93 -0.49
CA ARG A 253 3.02 11.53 -1.27
C ARG A 253 3.49 12.59 -2.25
N SER A 254 2.57 13.40 -2.77
CA SER A 254 2.82 14.36 -3.84
C SER A 254 3.25 15.75 -3.33
N ALA A 255 2.85 16.15 -2.12
CA ALA A 255 3.14 17.49 -1.58
C ALA A 255 3.48 17.48 -0.08
N ASP A 256 4.55 18.19 0.30
CA ASP A 256 4.99 18.34 1.69
C ASP A 256 3.95 18.96 2.61
N LEU A 257 3.10 19.84 2.09
CA LEU A 257 2.07 20.54 2.85
C LEU A 257 0.66 20.01 2.55
N ALA A 258 0.55 18.81 1.98
CA ALA A 258 -0.74 18.19 1.66
C ALA A 258 -1.71 18.15 2.86
N PHE A 259 -1.18 17.95 4.07
CA PHE A 259 -1.97 17.96 5.30
C PHE A 259 -2.54 19.34 5.64
N LEU A 260 -2.05 20.44 5.06
CA LEU A 260 -2.65 21.77 5.19
C LEU A 260 -3.75 22.03 4.17
N LEU A 261 -3.93 21.18 3.17
CA LEU A 261 -4.95 21.40 2.15
C LEU A 261 -6.31 20.96 2.68
N ASP A 262 -7.31 21.81 2.47
CA ASP A 262 -8.68 21.58 2.90
C ASP A 262 -9.41 20.68 1.90
N VAL A 263 -9.05 19.40 1.88
CA VAL A 263 -9.58 18.43 0.91
C VAL A 263 -10.63 17.55 1.58
N GLY A 264 -11.89 18.00 1.60
CA GLY A 264 -13.01 17.17 2.03
C GLY A 264 -13.95 16.87 0.87
N LEU A 265 -14.42 15.63 0.75
CA LEU A 265 -15.42 15.26 -0.26
C LEU A 265 -16.78 15.96 -0.05
N ARG A 266 -17.04 16.47 1.17
CA ARG A 266 -18.30 17.13 1.58
C ARG A 266 -18.12 18.24 2.63
N GLY A 267 -16.91 18.76 2.84
CA GLY A 267 -16.62 19.70 3.92
C GLY A 267 -15.13 19.98 4.11
N ARG A 268 -14.72 20.37 5.32
CA ARG A 268 -13.30 20.59 5.65
C ARG A 268 -12.52 19.27 5.73
N GLY A 269 -11.27 19.25 5.25
CA GLY A 269 -10.35 18.13 5.28
C GLY A 269 -9.86 17.80 6.69
N ALA A 270 -10.06 16.56 7.13
CA ALA A 270 -9.72 16.15 8.50
C ALA A 270 -8.23 16.30 8.82
N LEU A 271 -7.35 16.09 7.83
CA LEU A 271 -5.91 16.26 8.00
C LEU A 271 -5.54 17.72 8.32
N ASN A 272 -6.15 18.69 7.63
CA ASN A 272 -5.96 20.11 7.88
C ASN A 272 -6.37 20.47 9.31
N LEU A 273 -7.57 20.08 9.71
CA LEU A 273 -8.09 20.39 11.05
C LEU A 273 -7.24 19.75 12.15
N ALA A 274 -6.84 18.48 11.97
CA ALA A 274 -5.98 17.80 12.93
C ALA A 274 -4.62 18.50 13.05
N TYR A 275 -4.04 18.93 11.92
CA TYR A 275 -2.75 19.61 11.90
C TYR A 275 -2.79 21.03 12.47
N VAL A 276 -3.84 21.80 12.18
CA VAL A 276 -4.05 23.14 12.76
C VAL A 276 -4.06 23.08 14.29
N GLY A 277 -4.60 21.99 14.86
CA GLY A 277 -4.50 21.71 16.30
C GLY A 277 -3.06 21.66 16.83
N HIS A 278 -2.10 21.17 16.04
CA HIS A 278 -0.67 21.19 16.40
C HIS A 278 -0.07 22.59 16.34
N LEU A 279 -0.36 23.36 15.28
CA LEU A 279 0.16 24.73 15.13
C LEU A 279 -0.23 25.62 16.32
N TYR A 280 -1.48 25.55 16.77
CA TYR A 280 -1.94 26.35 17.91
C TYR A 280 -1.35 25.91 19.26
N ARG A 281 -0.77 24.70 19.36
CA ARG A 281 -0.10 24.24 20.58
C ARG A 281 1.32 24.75 20.71
N GLU A 282 2.00 25.05 19.61
CA GLU A 282 3.32 25.71 19.65
C GLU A 282 3.22 27.21 19.95
N MET A 283 2.02 27.79 19.79
CA MET A 283 1.74 29.19 20.13
C MET A 283 1.33 29.44 21.60
N ARG A 284 1.20 28.39 22.42
CA ARG A 284 0.85 28.49 23.84
C ARG A 284 2.06 28.21 24.71
#